data_AF-A0A924G1B7-F1
#
_entry.id   AF-A0A924G1B7-F1
#
_cell.length_a   1.000
_cell.length_b   1.000
_cell.length_c   1.000
_cell.angle_alpha   90.00
_cell.angle_beta   90.00
_cell.angle_gamma   90.00
#
_symmetry.space_group_name_H-M   'P 1'
#
loop_
_entity.id
_entity.type
_entity.pdbx_description
1 polymer ?
#
loop_
_entity_poly.entity_id
_entity_poly.type
_entity_poly.pdbx_seq_one_letter_code
_entity_poly.pdbx_strand_id
1 'polypeptide(L)'
;MIKTQAQERIDKLRVLIADYRYHYHVLDESTMSEAAADSLKHELSQLEERYPDLITADSPTQQVAGAPLPGFTQIRHTQRMLSLNDVFSRDEVAAWIKRVDKLAPGRSHEFFMDIKMDGLACALVYQDGQLMQAVTRGDGFVGEDVTSNVRTIDSV
;
A
#
# COMPACT_ATOMS: atom_id res chain seq x y z
N MET A 1 22.85 26.63 -2.29
CA MET A 1 22.57 25.49 -3.17
C MET A 1 21.85 26.04 -4.40
N ILE A 2 22.23 25.62 -5.61
CA ILE A 2 21.47 25.98 -6.84
C ILE A 2 20.40 24.91 -7.11
N LYS A 3 19.33 25.25 -7.84
CA LYS A 3 18.15 24.37 -8.02
C LYS A 3 18.51 22.96 -8.51
N THR A 4 19.48 22.84 -9.42
CA THR A 4 19.97 21.53 -9.92
C THR A 4 20.60 20.68 -8.83
N GLN A 5 21.42 21.28 -7.95
CA GLN A 5 22.02 20.55 -6.82
C GLN A 5 20.94 20.13 -5.80
N ALA A 6 19.93 20.97 -5.61
CA ALA A 6 18.79 20.65 -4.74
C ALA A 6 17.99 19.47 -5.29
N GLN A 7 17.71 19.45 -6.60
CA GLN A 7 17.07 18.33 -7.28
C GLN A 7 17.84 17.02 -7.06
N GLU A 8 19.15 17.01 -7.35
CA GLU A 8 19.98 15.82 -7.17
C GLU A 8 20.00 15.32 -5.70
N ARG A 9 19.96 16.25 -4.73
CA ARG A 9 19.91 15.88 -3.31
C ARG A 9 18.54 15.36 -2.91
N ILE A 10 17.47 16.00 -3.37
CA ILE A 10 16.08 15.55 -3.15
C ILE A 10 15.90 14.13 -3.68
N ASP A 11 16.37 13.84 -4.89
CA ASP A 11 16.24 12.50 -5.50
C ASP A 11 16.96 11.44 -4.67
N LYS A 12 18.19 11.74 -4.21
CA LYS A 12 18.94 10.86 -3.31
C LYS A 12 18.24 10.65 -1.96
N LEU A 13 17.68 11.72 -1.38
CA LEU A 13 16.97 11.63 -0.11
C LEU A 13 15.70 10.79 -0.25
N ARG A 14 14.93 10.97 -1.32
CA ARG A 14 13.73 10.17 -1.61
C ARG A 14 14.06 8.69 -1.70
N VAL A 15 15.08 8.33 -2.49
CA VAL A 15 15.53 6.93 -2.62
C VAL A 15 15.97 6.36 -1.27
N LEU A 16 16.82 7.07 -0.53
CA LEU A 16 17.36 6.57 0.74
C LEU A 16 16.29 6.42 1.83
N ILE A 17 15.35 7.37 1.91
CA ILE A 17 14.24 7.32 2.87
C ILE A 17 13.27 6.20 2.49
N ALA A 18 12.96 6.02 1.20
CA ALA A 18 12.09 4.95 0.73
C ALA A 18 12.70 3.56 1.03
N ASP A 19 14.00 3.39 0.79
CA ASP A 19 14.74 2.16 1.07
C ASP A 19 14.72 1.83 2.57
N TYR A 20 15.08 2.79 3.43
CA TYR A 20 14.99 2.62 4.88
C TYR A 20 13.60 2.19 5.34
N ARG A 21 12.57 2.85 4.83
CA ARG A 21 11.18 2.57 5.22
C ARG A 21 10.71 1.20 4.75
N TYR A 22 11.11 0.77 3.55
CA TYR A 22 10.83 -0.57 3.08
C TYR A 22 11.45 -1.61 4.02
N HIS A 23 12.74 -1.48 4.34
CA HIS A 23 13.39 -2.37 5.30
C HIS A 23 12.68 -2.35 6.66
N TYR A 24 12.40 -1.17 7.20
CA TYR A 24 11.84 -1.04 8.54
C TYR A 24 10.40 -1.52 8.66
N HIS A 25 9.51 -1.13 7.74
CA HIS A 25 8.08 -1.40 7.83
C HIS A 25 7.61 -2.67 7.09
N VAL A 26 8.39 -3.16 6.12
CA VAL A 26 8.03 -4.34 5.32
C VAL A 26 8.89 -5.54 5.68
N LEU A 27 10.21 -5.35 5.85
CA LEU A 27 11.13 -6.44 6.17
C LEU A 27 11.39 -6.61 7.67
N ASP A 28 10.86 -5.71 8.51
CA ASP A 28 11.13 -5.67 9.96
C ASP A 28 12.64 -5.60 10.27
N GLU A 29 13.38 -4.83 9.44
CA GLU A 29 14.83 -4.67 9.50
C GLU A 29 15.22 -3.18 9.62
N SER A 30 16.07 -2.84 10.59
CA SER A 30 16.57 -1.47 10.76
C SER A 30 17.96 -1.31 10.12
N THR A 31 18.03 -0.56 9.02
CA THR A 31 19.31 -0.30 8.30
C THR A 31 20.04 0.96 8.80
N MET A 32 19.34 1.84 9.53
CA MET A 32 19.90 2.99 10.24
C MET A 32 19.06 3.32 11.48
N SER A 33 19.57 4.18 12.37
CA SER A 33 18.79 4.63 13.52
C SER A 33 17.62 5.52 13.11
N GLU A 34 16.54 5.47 13.89
CA GLU A 34 15.36 6.32 13.70
C GLU A 34 15.72 7.81 13.65
N ALA A 35 16.60 8.27 14.55
CA ALA A 35 17.09 9.64 14.55
C ALA A 35 17.83 10.05 13.26
N ALA A 36 18.53 9.10 12.61
CA ALA A 36 19.17 9.36 11.33
C ALA A 36 18.12 9.49 10.22
N ALA A 37 17.13 8.59 10.18
CA ALA A 37 16.02 8.65 9.24
C ALA A 37 15.21 9.95 9.38
N ASP A 38 14.91 10.37 10.61
CA ASP A 38 14.25 11.64 10.91
C ASP A 38 15.05 12.84 10.43
N SER A 39 16.38 12.82 10.63
CA SER A 39 17.24 13.90 10.15
C SER A 39 17.23 14.00 8.62
N LEU A 40 17.20 12.87 7.90
CA LEU A 40 17.12 12.85 6.44
C LEU A 40 15.76 13.36 5.95
N LYS A 41 14.66 12.95 6.61
CA LYS A 41 13.31 13.44 6.30
C LYS A 41 13.20 14.93 6.56
N HIS A 42 13.79 15.44 7.65
CA HIS A 42 13.84 16.87 7.94
C HIS A 42 14.60 17.65 6.88
N GLU A 43 15.76 17.16 6.43
CA GLU A 43 16.52 17.77 5.33
C GLU A 43 15.68 17.84 4.04
N LEU A 44 14.99 16.75 3.69
CA LEU A 44 14.11 16.71 2.52
C LEU A 44 13.01 17.78 2.62
N SER A 45 12.34 17.90 3.77
CA SER A 45 11.32 18.93 4.00
C SER A 45 11.87 20.34 3.80
N GLN A 46 13.06 20.66 4.34
CA GLN A 46 13.67 21.98 4.16
C GLN A 46 14.01 22.29 2.70
N LEU A 47 14.41 21.29 1.93
CA LEU A 47 14.71 21.46 0.51
C LEU A 47 13.43 21.68 -0.30
N GLU A 48 12.37 20.94 -0.01
CA GLU A 48 11.08 21.08 -0.67
C GLU A 48 10.38 22.40 -0.32
N GLU A 49 10.49 22.88 0.92
CA GLU A 49 10.03 24.23 1.30
C GLU A 49 10.75 25.33 0.51
N ARG A 50 12.05 25.15 0.26
CA ARG A 50 12.87 26.13 -0.49
C ARG A 50 12.63 26.04 -2.00
N TYR A 51 12.28 24.86 -2.52
CA TYR A 51 12.04 24.62 -3.95
C TYR A 51 10.71 23.89 -4.16
N PRO A 52 9.56 24.58 -3.98
CA PRO A 52 8.24 23.94 -4.03
C PRO A 52 7.93 23.23 -5.36
N ASP A 53 8.47 23.72 -6.47
CA ASP A 53 8.32 23.10 -7.80
C ASP A 53 8.90 21.68 -7.89
N LEU A 54 9.73 21.28 -6.93
CA LEU A 54 10.37 19.96 -6.91
C LEU A 54 9.58 18.94 -6.09
N ILE A 55 8.50 19.36 -5.41
CA ILE A 55 7.62 18.46 -4.65
C ILE A 55 6.89 17.53 -5.62
N THR A 56 6.93 16.24 -5.32
CA THR A 56 6.19 15.20 -6.07
C THR A 56 5.18 14.52 -5.15
N ALA A 57 4.10 14.00 -5.73
CA ALA A 57 3.00 13.38 -4.97
C ALA A 57 3.40 12.11 -4.20
N ASP A 58 4.51 11.48 -4.60
CA ASP A 58 5.12 10.30 -3.99
C ASP A 58 6.23 10.65 -2.98
N SER A 59 6.52 11.93 -2.75
CA SER A 59 7.57 12.32 -1.80
C SER A 59 7.21 11.89 -0.36
N PRO A 60 8.17 11.36 0.43
CA PRO A 60 7.95 10.97 1.83
C PRO A 60 7.41 12.07 2.76
N THR A 61 7.55 13.34 2.36
CA THR A 61 7.03 14.50 3.10
C THR A 61 5.53 14.68 2.93
N GLN A 62 4.94 14.13 1.86
CA GLN A 62 3.51 14.25 1.53
C GLN A 62 2.62 13.24 2.27
N GLN A 63 3.22 12.35 3.06
CA GLN A 63 2.52 11.28 3.78
C GLN A 63 2.01 11.71 5.17
N VAL A 64 1.91 13.00 5.42
CA VAL A 64 1.30 13.54 6.64
C VAL A 64 -0.21 13.61 6.50
N ALA A 65 -0.93 13.40 7.61
CA ALA A 65 -2.37 13.62 7.64
C ALA A 65 -2.67 15.09 7.33
N GLY A 66 -3.26 15.33 6.16
CA GLY A 66 -3.71 16.65 5.73
C GLY A 66 -5.01 17.10 6.42
N ALA A 67 -5.59 18.20 5.94
CA ALA A 67 -6.91 18.62 6.39
C ALA A 67 -7.96 17.52 6.10
N PRO A 68 -8.93 17.28 7.01
CA PRO A 68 -9.97 16.29 6.77
C PRO A 68 -10.74 16.58 5.48
N LEU A 69 -10.96 15.54 4.67
CA LEU A 69 -11.80 15.66 3.49
C LEU A 69 -13.28 15.88 3.91
N PRO A 70 -14.06 16.64 3.13
CA PRO A 70 -15.49 16.85 3.39
C PRO A 70 -16.31 15.55 3.27
N GLY A 71 -15.76 14.52 2.64
CA GLY A 71 -16.33 13.19 2.50
C GLY A 71 -15.55 12.33 1.50
N PHE A 72 -15.87 11.05 1.45
CA PHE A 72 -15.28 10.12 0.47
C PHE A 72 -16.08 10.09 -0.83
N THR A 73 -15.39 9.91 -1.95
CA THR A 73 -16.02 9.72 -3.26
C THR A 73 -16.19 8.23 -3.55
N GLN A 74 -17.30 7.86 -4.18
CA GLN A 74 -17.52 6.48 -4.59
C GLN A 74 -16.77 6.15 -5.87
N ILE A 75 -16.06 5.03 -5.87
CA ILE A 75 -15.27 4.55 -7.01
C ILE A 75 -15.71 3.13 -7.35
N ARG A 76 -16.00 2.91 -8.64
CA ARG A 76 -16.28 1.58 -9.15
C ARG A 76 -14.97 0.81 -9.34
N HIS A 77 -14.90 -0.38 -8.78
CA HIS A 77 -13.78 -1.28 -8.97
C HIS A 77 -13.67 -1.74 -10.42
N THR A 78 -12.44 -1.78 -10.95
CA THR A 78 -12.13 -2.29 -12.29
C THR A 78 -12.41 -3.79 -12.39
N GLN A 79 -12.18 -4.52 -11.29
CA GLN A 79 -12.53 -5.92 -11.12
C GLN A 79 -13.23 -6.11 -9.78
N ARG A 80 -14.22 -7.00 -9.74
CA ARG A 80 -15.00 -7.27 -8.52
C ARG A 80 -14.09 -7.83 -7.43
N MET A 81 -14.13 -7.24 -6.23
CA MET A 81 -13.50 -7.82 -5.03
C MET A 81 -14.38 -8.94 -4.48
N LEU A 82 -13.95 -10.19 -4.67
CA LEU A 82 -14.70 -11.38 -4.26
C LEU A 82 -14.60 -11.62 -2.75
N SER A 83 -15.63 -12.25 -2.20
CA SER A 83 -15.58 -12.88 -0.88
C SER A 83 -15.27 -14.36 -1.01
N LEU A 84 -14.71 -14.94 0.05
CA LEU A 84 -14.52 -16.39 0.17
C LEU A 84 -15.74 -17.03 0.84
N ASN A 85 -15.94 -18.32 0.57
CA ASN A 85 -16.90 -19.12 1.33
C ASN A 85 -16.24 -19.55 2.64
N ASP A 86 -17.01 -19.54 3.72
CA ASP A 86 -16.54 -19.98 5.03
C ASP A 86 -16.75 -21.51 5.19
N VAL A 87 -15.89 -22.10 6.03
CA VAL A 87 -15.97 -23.49 6.48
C VAL A 87 -15.63 -23.53 7.96
N PHE A 88 -16.38 -24.30 8.74
CA PHE A 88 -16.26 -24.33 10.21
C PHE A 88 -15.92 -25.71 10.76
N SER A 89 -15.81 -26.72 9.89
CA SER A 89 -15.51 -28.10 10.28
C SER A 89 -14.61 -28.80 9.27
N ARG A 90 -13.94 -29.87 9.73
CA ARG A 90 -13.11 -30.73 8.86
C ARG A 90 -13.94 -31.40 7.76
N ASP A 91 -15.19 -31.74 8.06
CA ASP A 91 -16.10 -32.36 7.10
C ASP A 91 -16.50 -31.38 5.99
N GLU A 92 -16.74 -30.10 6.33
CA GLU A 92 -16.98 -29.05 5.34
C GLU A 92 -15.78 -28.80 4.42
N VAL A 93 -14.56 -28.82 4.97
CA VAL A 93 -13.31 -28.75 4.18
C VAL A 93 -13.21 -29.95 3.25
N ALA A 94 -13.41 -31.17 3.74
CA ALA A 94 -13.36 -32.38 2.91
C ALA A 94 -14.43 -32.37 1.81
N ALA A 95 -15.62 -31.84 2.10
CA ALA A 95 -16.67 -31.65 1.10
C ALA A 95 -16.29 -30.60 0.05
N TRP A 96 -15.60 -29.53 0.45
CA TRP A 96 -15.07 -28.53 -0.48
C TRP A 96 -13.98 -29.10 -1.39
N ILE A 97 -13.02 -29.86 -0.86
CA ILE A 97 -11.99 -30.55 -1.65
C ILE A 97 -12.64 -31.46 -2.71
N LYS A 98 -13.64 -32.26 -2.33
CA LYS A 98 -14.39 -33.10 -3.28
C LYS A 98 -15.08 -32.30 -4.39
N ARG A 99 -15.49 -31.05 -4.14
CA ARG A 99 -16.05 -30.17 -5.19
C ARG A 99 -14.94 -29.66 -6.12
N VAL A 100 -13.77 -29.32 -5.57
CA VAL A 100 -12.59 -28.91 -6.35
C VAL A 100 -12.10 -30.05 -7.25
N ASP A 101 -12.01 -31.28 -6.74
CA ASP A 101 -11.61 -32.47 -7.52
C ASP A 101 -12.49 -32.69 -8.75
N LYS A 102 -13.80 -32.46 -8.59
CA LYS A 102 -14.78 -32.59 -9.70
C LYS A 102 -14.59 -31.53 -10.78
N LEU A 103 -14.05 -30.36 -10.44
CA LEU A 103 -13.78 -29.28 -11.39
C LEU A 103 -12.52 -29.54 -12.22
N ALA A 104 -11.57 -30.34 -11.70
CA ALA A 104 -10.33 -30.69 -12.38
C ALA A 104 -9.95 -32.16 -12.18
N PRO A 105 -10.71 -33.10 -12.77
CA PRO A 105 -10.51 -34.53 -12.56
C PRO A 105 -9.12 -34.98 -13.02
N GLY A 106 -8.48 -35.86 -12.23
CA GLY A 106 -7.18 -36.46 -12.56
C GLY A 106 -5.98 -35.56 -12.29
N ARG A 107 -6.17 -34.40 -11.67
CA ARG A 107 -5.08 -33.53 -11.22
C ARG A 107 -4.89 -33.64 -9.71
N SER A 108 -3.63 -33.57 -9.27
CA SER A 108 -3.30 -33.33 -7.87
C SER A 108 -3.51 -31.85 -7.53
N HIS A 109 -4.12 -31.58 -6.39
CA HIS A 109 -4.27 -30.22 -5.88
C HIS A 109 -3.18 -29.91 -4.86
N GLU A 110 -2.51 -28.79 -5.08
CA GLU A 110 -1.71 -28.14 -4.04
C GLU A 110 -2.50 -26.93 -3.56
N PHE A 111 -2.59 -26.78 -2.23
CA PHE A 111 -3.32 -25.68 -1.61
C PHE A 111 -2.33 -24.71 -0.99
N PHE A 112 -2.47 -23.44 -1.32
CA PHE A 112 -1.84 -22.36 -0.59
C PHE A 112 -2.72 -21.99 0.60
N MET A 113 -2.12 -21.93 1.79
CA MET A 113 -2.79 -21.51 3.01
C MET A 113 -2.14 -20.24 3.50
N ASP A 114 -2.98 -19.29 3.90
CA ASP A 114 -2.55 -18.04 4.48
C ASP A 114 -3.45 -17.69 5.67
N ILE A 115 -2.96 -16.80 6.54
CA ILE A 115 -3.71 -16.31 7.68
C ILE A 115 -4.77 -15.33 7.16
N LYS A 116 -6.04 -15.59 7.51
CA LYS A 116 -7.11 -14.64 7.24
C LYS A 116 -6.98 -13.45 8.19
N MET A 117 -6.39 -12.36 7.70
CA MET A 117 -6.32 -11.09 8.43
C MET A 117 -7.73 -10.54 8.67
N ASP A 118 -8.01 -10.12 9.90
CA ASP A 118 -9.25 -9.46 10.26
C ASP A 118 -9.07 -7.95 10.22
N GLY A 119 -9.52 -7.33 9.14
CA GLY A 119 -9.31 -5.92 8.85
C GLY A 119 -10.19 -5.43 7.71
N LEU A 120 -9.86 -4.27 7.15
CA LEU A 120 -10.58 -3.68 6.04
C LEU A 120 -9.88 -3.98 4.71
N ALA A 121 -10.58 -4.65 3.80
CA ALA A 121 -10.06 -4.90 2.47
C ALA A 121 -9.98 -3.59 1.65
N CYS A 122 -8.85 -3.37 1.00
CA CYS A 122 -8.56 -2.21 0.16
C CYS A 122 -7.86 -2.66 -1.13
N ALA A 123 -8.23 -2.04 -2.25
CA ALA A 123 -7.56 -2.20 -3.54
C ALA A 123 -6.61 -1.02 -3.78
N LEU A 124 -5.36 -1.32 -4.13
CA LEU A 124 -4.34 -0.33 -4.49
C LEU A 124 -4.08 -0.36 -6.00
N VAL A 125 -4.22 0.79 -6.66
CA VAL A 125 -4.02 0.94 -8.10
C VAL A 125 -2.71 1.67 -8.32
N TYR A 126 -1.76 0.98 -8.94
CA TYR A 126 -0.47 1.52 -9.32
C TYR A 126 -0.38 1.75 -10.83
N GLN A 127 0.25 2.85 -11.23
CA GLN A 127 0.62 3.12 -12.62
C GLN A 127 2.09 3.51 -12.65
N ASP A 128 2.88 2.84 -13.48
CA ASP A 128 4.32 3.08 -13.61
C ASP A 128 5.08 3.08 -12.25
N GLY A 129 4.63 2.21 -11.33
CA GLY A 129 5.20 2.07 -9.98
C GLY A 129 4.70 3.10 -8.96
N GLN A 130 3.86 4.06 -9.35
CA GLN A 130 3.30 5.07 -8.45
C GLN A 130 1.88 4.72 -8.01
N LEU A 131 1.60 4.85 -6.70
CA LEU A 131 0.25 4.71 -6.18
C LEU A 131 -0.63 5.83 -6.74
N MET A 132 -1.61 5.46 -7.55
CA MET A 132 -2.56 6.40 -8.16
C MET A 132 -3.85 6.50 -7.36
N GLN A 133 -4.34 5.36 -6.84
CA GLN A 133 -5.61 5.31 -6.13
C GLN A 133 -5.64 4.18 -5.10
N ALA A 134 -6.31 4.40 -3.98
CA ALA A 134 -6.67 3.37 -3.03
C ALA A 134 -8.19 3.39 -2.78
N VAL A 135 -8.84 2.24 -2.88
CA VAL A 135 -10.31 2.13 -2.83
C VAL A 135 -10.70 1.08 -1.79
N THR A 136 -11.62 1.40 -0.88
CA THR A 136 -12.17 0.40 0.05
C THR A 136 -12.94 -0.69 -0.70
N ARG A 137 -13.16 -1.86 -0.09
CA ARG A 137 -13.96 -2.91 -0.73
C ARG A 137 -15.40 -2.48 -1.02
N GLY A 138 -16.04 -1.79 -0.09
CA GLY A 138 -17.48 -1.52 -0.12
C GLY A 138 -18.29 -2.80 -0.32
N ASP A 139 -19.17 -2.82 -1.34
CA ASP A 139 -19.99 -3.99 -1.70
C ASP A 139 -19.27 -4.99 -2.63
N GLY A 140 -18.01 -4.71 -2.98
CA GLY A 140 -17.19 -5.48 -3.92
C GLY A 140 -17.28 -5.01 -5.37
N PHE A 141 -18.24 -4.14 -5.71
CA PHE A 141 -18.34 -3.47 -7.02
C PHE A 141 -18.00 -1.98 -6.91
N VAL A 142 -18.42 -1.33 -5.84
CA VAL A 142 -18.19 0.08 -5.55
C VAL A 142 -17.63 0.20 -4.14
N GLY A 143 -16.57 0.98 -4.01
CA GLY A 143 -15.96 1.37 -2.75
C GLY A 143 -15.82 2.88 -2.63
N GLU A 144 -15.04 3.29 -1.65
CA GLU A 144 -14.73 4.70 -1.37
C GLU A 144 -13.26 4.98 -1.64
N ASP A 145 -12.96 6.13 -2.27
CA ASP A 145 -11.59 6.61 -2.45
C ASP A 145 -10.99 7.02 -1.11
N VAL A 146 -9.97 6.29 -0.68
CA VAL A 146 -9.24 6.49 0.58
C VAL A 146 -7.75 6.72 0.31
N THR A 147 -7.39 7.20 -0.88
CA THR A 147 -5.99 7.37 -1.31
C THR A 147 -5.18 8.22 -0.34
N SER A 148 -5.73 9.34 0.15
CA SER A 148 -5.06 10.20 1.13
C SER A 148 -4.74 9.47 2.43
N ASN A 149 -5.67 8.63 2.91
CA ASN A 149 -5.52 7.90 4.17
C ASN A 149 -4.51 6.76 4.01
N VAL A 150 -4.57 6.06 2.87
CA VAL A 150 -3.64 4.96 2.59
C VAL A 150 -2.21 5.46 2.42
N ARG A 151 -1.99 6.66 1.87
CA ARG A 151 -0.66 7.28 1.80
C ARG A 151 -0.01 7.53 3.16
N THR A 152 -0.78 7.54 4.25
CA THR A 152 -0.22 7.69 5.61
C THR A 152 0.14 6.34 6.25
N ILE A 153 -0.08 5.21 5.56
CA ILE A 153 0.32 3.89 6.05
C ILE A 153 1.75 3.64 5.59
N ASP A 154 2.67 3.49 6.54
CA ASP A 154 4.09 3.54 6.21
C ASP A 154 4.60 2.39 5.33
N SER A 155 3.92 1.24 5.36
CA SER A 155 4.24 0.04 4.59
C SER A 155 3.64 0.02 3.17
N VAL A 156 2.89 1.05 2.78
CA VAL A 156 2.27 1.19 1.46
C VAL A 156 3.12 2.03 0.51
#